data_AF-A0A7W0JJE5-F1
#
_entry.id   AF-A0A7W0JJE5-F1
#
_cell.length_a   1.000
_cell.length_b   1.000
_cell.length_c   1.000
_cell.angle_alpha   90.00
_cell.angle_beta   90.00
_cell.angle_gamma   90.00
#
_symmetry.space_group_name_H-M   'P 1'
#
loop_
_entity.id
_entity.type
_entity.pdbx_description
1 polymer ?
#
loop_
_entity_poly.entity_id
_entity_poly.type
_entity_poly.pdbx_seq_one_letter_code
_entity_poly.pdbx_strand_id
1 'polypeptide(L)' 'MTSRVRLGGQILAVGVVAALLGLLVWKVAKGDDNSVTSSLAEGRTAAAPDFTLAKLDGDGELALESLRGKAVVLNFWAS' A
#
# COMPACT_ATOMS: atom_id res chain seq x y z
N MET A 1 18.49 -27.54 -35.71
CA MET A 1 17.50 -26.43 -35.80
C MET A 1 16.86 -26.07 -34.46
N THR A 2 16.94 -26.91 -33.43
CA THR A 2 16.38 -26.68 -32.08
C THR A 2 17.13 -25.65 -31.22
N SER A 3 18.46 -25.53 -31.39
CA SER A 3 19.28 -24.63 -30.55
C SER A 3 19.03 -23.13 -30.81
N ARG A 4 18.67 -22.75 -32.04
CA ARG A 4 18.40 -21.35 -32.41
C ARG A 4 17.05 -20.86 -31.89
N VAL A 5 16.04 -21.74 -31.90
CA VAL A 5 14.72 -21.47 -31.32
C VAL A 5 14.81 -21.32 -29.81
N ARG A 6 15.62 -22.16 -29.15
CA ARG A 6 15.89 -22.04 -27.71
C ARG A 6 16.61 -20.74 -27.35
N LEU A 7 17.56 -20.30 -28.16
CA LEU A 7 18.28 -19.04 -27.97
C LEU A 7 17.34 -17.82 -28.12
N GLY A 8 16.48 -17.82 -29.13
CA GLY A 8 15.48 -16.77 -29.34
C GLY A 8 14.47 -16.67 -28.19
N GLY A 9 13.99 -17.82 -27.70
CA GLY A 9 13.12 -17.87 -26.52
C GLY A 9 13.80 -17.39 -25.24
N GLN A 10 15.08 -17.71 -25.05
CA GLN A 10 15.87 -17.22 -23.91
C GLN A 10 16.05 -15.70 -23.92
N ILE A 11 16.37 -15.12 -25.08
CA ILE A 11 16.53 -13.66 -25.21
C ILE A 11 15.20 -12.96 -24.91
N LEU A 12 14.08 -13.49 -25.41
CA LEU A 12 12.76 -12.95 -25.12
C LEU A 12 12.44 -13.01 -23.62
N ALA A 13 12.70 -14.15 -22.97
CA ALA A 13 12.47 -14.31 -21.53
C ALA A 13 13.31 -13.32 -20.71
N VAL A 14 14.61 -13.17 -21.02
CA VAL A 14 15.49 -12.20 -20.35
C VAL A 14 15.00 -10.78 -20.57
N GLY A 15 14.56 -10.44 -21.78
CA GLY A 15 13.99 -9.14 -22.09
C GLY A 15 12.75 -8.82 -21.26
N VAL A 16 11.83 -9.79 -21.12
CA VAL A 16 10.63 -9.63 -20.28
C VAL A 16 11.00 -9.44 -18.82
N VAL A 17 11.92 -10.25 -18.29
CA VAL A 17 12.38 -10.11 -16.90
C VAL A 17 13.02 -8.75 -16.68
N ALA A 18 13.89 -8.29 -17.58
CA ALA A 18 14.51 -6.97 -17.49
C ALA A 18 13.48 -5.84 -17.52
N ALA A 19 12.45 -5.94 -18.37
CA ALA A 19 11.36 -4.97 -18.42
C ALA A 19 10.55 -4.96 -17.10
N LEU A 20 10.21 -6.12 -16.55
CA LEU A 20 9.49 -6.22 -15.27
C LEU A 20 10.32 -5.66 -14.11
N LEU A 21 11.63 -5.93 -14.08
CA LEU A 21 12.53 -5.35 -13.09
C LEU A 21 12.63 -3.83 -13.24
N GLY A 22 12.67 -3.31 -14.46
CA GLY A 22 12.63 -1.88 -14.73
C GLY A 22 11.34 -1.23 -14.22
N LEU A 23 10.19 -1.85 -14.47
CA LEU A 23 8.90 -1.39 -13.95
C LEU A 23 8.83 -1.45 -12.42
N LEU A 24 9.42 -2.48 -11.80
CA LEU A 24 9.49 -2.61 -10.35
C LEU A 24 10.32 -1.48 -9.74
N VAL A 25 11.52 -1.22 -10.28
CA VAL A 25 12.38 -0.11 -9.85
C VAL A 25 11.65 1.22 -10.00
N TRP A 26 10.96 1.43 -11.12
CA TRP A 26 10.18 2.65 -11.35
C TRP A 26 9.07 2.81 -10.31
N LYS A 27 8.30 1.76 -10.02
CA LYS A 27 7.24 1.80 -9.01
C LYS A 27 7.79 2.13 -7.61
N VAL A 28 8.91 1.51 -7.23
CA VAL A 28 9.56 1.77 -5.93
C VAL A 28 10.08 3.20 -5.85
N ALA A 29 10.76 3.67 -6.89
CA ALA A 29 11.37 5.00 -6.91
C ALA A 29 10.33 6.13 -6.95
N LYS A 30 9.18 5.90 -7.61
CA LYS A 30 8.15 6.93 -7.75
C LYS A 30 7.25 7.04 -6.52
N GLY A 31 7.13 5.97 -5.73
CA GLY A 31 6.25 5.92 -4.56
C GLY A 31 4.77 6.05 -4.94
N ASP A 32 3.88 5.53 -4.11
CA ASP A 32 2.46 5.84 -4.25
C ASP A 32 2.22 7.26 -3.69
N ASP A 33 1.47 8.08 -4.41
CA ASP A 33 1.06 9.46 -4.11
C ASP A 33 0.08 9.55 -2.91
N ASN A 34 0.38 8.80 -1.85
CA ASN A 34 -0.34 8.79 -0.60
C ASN A 34 -0.03 10.08 0.19
N SER A 35 -0.89 11.08 0.01
CA SER A 35 -0.88 12.38 0.70
C SER A 35 -0.82 12.27 2.23
N VAL A 36 -1.31 11.15 2.79
CA VAL A 36 -1.24 10.83 4.21
C VAL A 36 0.21 10.54 4.64
N THR A 37 0.92 9.70 3.90
CA THR A 37 2.33 9.38 4.19
C THR A 37 3.26 10.55 3.95
N SER A 38 3.02 11.40 2.95
CA SER A 38 3.83 12.60 2.74
C SER A 38 3.63 13.64 3.85
N SER A 39 2.39 13.87 4.29
CA SER A 39 2.09 14.79 5.39
C SER A 39 2.68 14.32 6.73
N LEU A 40 2.63 13.00 7.00
CA LEU A 40 3.27 12.41 8.17
C LEU A 40 4.81 12.47 8.09
N ALA A 41 5.40 12.24 6.91
CA ALA A 41 6.85 12.29 6.70
C ALA A 41 7.44 13.70 6.90
N GLU A 42 6.63 14.73 6.65
CA GLU A 42 7.00 16.12 6.92
C GLU A 42 6.81 16.54 8.39
N GLY A 43 6.50 15.61 9.29
CA GLY A 43 6.27 15.87 10.72
C GLY A 43 4.98 16.63 10.99
N ARG A 44 4.09 16.76 10.00
CA ARG A 44 2.80 17.43 10.16
C ARG A 44 1.80 16.43 10.74
N THR A 45 1.11 16.84 11.80
CA THR A 45 0.01 16.03 12.37
C THR A 45 -1.22 16.24 11.49
N ALA A 46 -1.51 15.28 10.62
CA ALA A 46 -2.79 15.25 9.92
C ALA A 46 -3.91 14.95 10.92
N ALA A 47 -5.04 15.67 10.81
CA ALA A 47 -6.22 15.32 11.57
C ALA A 47 -6.65 13.89 11.23
N ALA A 48 -6.94 13.08 12.24
CA ALA A 48 -7.48 11.74 12.02
C ALA A 48 -8.82 11.86 11.27
N PRO A 49 -9.01 11.14 10.14
CA PRO A 49 -10.30 11.10 9.46
C PRO A 49 -11.38 10.58 10.40
N ASP A 50 -12.51 11.25 10.43
CA ASP A 50 -13.64 10.77 11.22
C ASP A 50 -14.32 9.60 10.51
N PHE A 51 -14.79 8.63 11.30
CA PHE A 51 -15.51 7.47 10.80
C PHE A 51 -16.39 6.87 11.90
N THR A 52 -17.40 6.14 11.45
CA THR A 52 -18.30 5.36 12.30
C THR A 52 -18.32 3.92 11.78
N LEU A 53 -18.06 2.96 12.66
CA LEU A 53 -18.04 1.53 12.32
C LEU A 53 -18.92 0.73 13.26
N ALA A 54 -19.52 -0.34 12.76
CA ALA A 54 -20.21 -1.33 13.60
C ALA A 54 -19.22 -2.00 14.55
N LYS A 55 -19.64 -2.22 15.80
CA LYS A 55 -18.81 -2.94 16.78
C LYS A 55 -18.80 -4.44 16.46
N LEU A 56 -17.69 -5.11 16.79
CA LEU A 56 -17.55 -6.55 16.60
C LEU A 56 -18.14 -7.39 17.75
N ASP A 57 -18.29 -6.78 18.94
CA ASP A 57 -18.67 -7.44 20.19
C ASP A 57 -20.18 -7.35 20.49
N GLY A 58 -21.01 -6.86 19.56
CA GLY A 58 -22.45 -6.77 19.72
C GLY A 58 -23.09 -5.68 18.87
N ASP A 59 -24.29 -5.28 19.26
CA ASP A 59 -25.04 -4.25 18.56
C ASP A 59 -24.45 -2.85 18.76
N GLY A 60 -24.63 -2.01 17.74
CA GLY A 60 -24.30 -0.58 17.78
C GLY A 60 -23.05 -0.22 17.00
N GLU A 61 -22.78 1.09 17.00
CA GLU A 61 -21.70 1.71 16.24
C GLU A 61 -20.75 2.47 17.16
N LEU A 62 -19.50 2.60 16.73
CA LEU A 62 -18.47 3.41 17.38
C LEU A 62 -18.00 4.49 16.40
N ALA A 63 -18.25 5.74 16.76
CA ALA A 63 -17.69 6.91 16.08
C ALA A 63 -16.34 7.29 16.71
N LEU A 64 -15.32 7.57 15.89
CA LEU A 64 -14.00 7.98 16.39
C LEU A 64 -14.10 9.24 17.25
N GLU A 65 -14.98 10.17 16.87
CA GLU A 65 -15.22 11.39 17.62
C GLU A 65 -15.70 11.20 19.07
N SER A 66 -16.40 10.09 19.35
CA SER A 66 -16.87 9.78 20.71
C SER A 66 -15.72 9.52 21.70
N LEU A 67 -14.51 9.27 21.18
CA LEU A 67 -13.31 9.01 21.96
C LEU A 67 -12.42 10.26 22.13
N ARG A 68 -12.88 11.44 21.71
CA ARG A 68 -12.13 12.70 21.89
C ARG A 68 -11.76 12.93 23.36
N GLY A 69 -10.57 13.49 23.57
CA GLY A 69 -9.99 13.69 24.91
C GLY A 69 -9.25 12.47 25.46
N LYS A 70 -9.20 11.35 24.72
CA LYS A 70 -8.38 10.17 25.04
C LYS A 70 -7.30 9.98 23.98
N ALA A 71 -6.13 9.50 24.39
CA ALA A 71 -5.15 8.98 23.44
C ALA A 71 -5.66 7.64 22.90
N VAL A 72 -5.86 7.55 21.58
CA VAL A 72 -6.40 6.36 20.90
C VAL A 72 -5.37 5.85 19.90
N VAL A 73 -5.07 4.55 19.95
CA VAL A 73 -4.24 3.87 18.95
C VAL A 73 -5.16 3.08 18.03
N LEU A 74 -5.17 3.45 16.75
CA LEU A 74 -5.91 2.75 15.72
C LEU A 74 -5.05 1.62 15.14
N ASN A 75 -5.52 0.38 15.26
CA ASN A 75 -4.86 -0.79 14.71
C ASN A 75 -5.74 -1.45 13.64
N PHE A 76 -5.20 -1.54 12.42
CA PHE A 76 -5.83 -2.22 11.30
C PHE A 76 -5.20 -3.61 11.12
N TRP A 77 -6.04 -4.64 11.00
CA TRP A 77 -5.59 -6.03 10.88
C TRP A 77 -6.53 -6.83 9.96
N ALA A 78 -6.04 -7.96 9.46
CA ALA A 78 -6.77 -8.90 8.60
C ALA A 78 -6.31 -10.34 8.91
N SER A 79 -7.17 -11.33 8.67
CA SER A 79 -6.91 -12.77 8.90
C SER A 79 -6.37 -13.49 7.69
#